data_AF-A0A1M3LSY3-F1
#
_entry.id   AF-A0A1M3LSY3-F1
#
_cell.length_a   1.000
_cell.length_b   1.000
_cell.length_c   1.000
_cell.angle_alpha   90.00
_cell.angle_beta   90.00
_cell.angle_gamma   90.00
#
_symmetry.space_group_name_H-M   'P 1'
#
loop_
_entity.id
_entity.type
_entity.pdbx_description
1 polymer ?
#
loop_
_entity_poly.entity_id
_entity_poly.type
_entity_poly.pdbx_seq_one_letter_code
_entity_poly.pdbx_strand_id
1 'polypeptide(L)'
;MVDAAEAAFPAEACGLIIGRGKGQLIRVTRVVPAGNLLATTDDRFELDPAIRVAVEKELRDSGTKDRIVGHYHSHTDGTADPSATDRAMAHEPELAWLIIGVLDGQAIQTLAHRLDEKRGQFRPVPIRTPKPKIALASEAEDQA
;
A
#
# COMPACT_ATOMS: atom_id res chain seq x y z
N MET A 1 7.19 -0.02 -0.57
CA MET A 1 6.27 -0.04 0.59
C MET A 1 7.06 -0.45 1.82
N VAL A 2 7.63 -1.65 1.86
CA VAL A 2 8.55 -2.09 2.94
C VAL A 2 9.64 -1.05 3.23
N ASP A 3 10.44 -0.66 2.22
CA ASP A 3 11.52 0.32 2.43
C ASP A 3 11.01 1.67 2.97
N ALA A 4 9.81 2.08 2.57
CA ALA A 4 9.21 3.33 3.05
C ALA A 4 8.73 3.19 4.50
N ALA A 5 8.21 2.03 4.89
CA ALA A 5 7.78 1.71 6.24
C ALA A 5 8.98 1.69 7.20
N GLU A 6 10.07 1.03 6.81
CA GLU A 6 11.30 0.96 7.61
C GLU A 6 11.96 2.35 7.75
N ALA A 7 12.00 3.14 6.67
CA ALA A 7 12.57 4.49 6.69
C ALA A 7 11.75 5.51 7.51
N ALA A 8 10.44 5.28 7.67
CA ALA A 8 9.58 6.18 8.44
C ALA A 8 9.61 5.93 9.95
N PHE A 9 10.02 4.72 10.37
CA PHE A 9 10.08 4.35 11.79
C PHE A 9 10.94 5.37 12.59
N PRO A 10 10.48 5.84 13.77
CA PRO A 10 9.37 5.34 14.59
C PRO A 10 8.00 5.96 14.28
N ALA A 11 7.80 6.63 13.14
CA ALA A 11 6.49 7.09 12.70
C ALA A 11 5.88 6.10 11.67
N GLU A 12 4.57 6.23 11.44
CA GLU A 12 3.91 5.50 10.36
C GLU A 12 4.24 6.08 8.98
N ALA A 13 4.63 5.24 8.03
CA ALA A 13 4.62 5.57 6.61
C ALA A 13 3.20 5.50 6.07
N CYS A 14 2.90 6.24 5.01
CA CYS A 14 1.65 6.07 4.26
C CYS A 14 1.82 6.33 2.76
N GLY A 15 0.84 5.93 1.96
CA GLY A 15 0.82 6.24 0.54
C GLY A 15 -0.32 5.57 -0.24
N LEU A 16 -0.41 5.88 -1.52
CA LEU A 16 -1.48 5.42 -2.40
C LEU A 16 -1.04 4.21 -3.23
N ILE A 17 -1.98 3.30 -3.43
CA ILE A 17 -1.81 2.12 -4.29
C ILE A 17 -2.60 2.36 -5.57
N ILE A 18 -1.89 2.32 -6.69
CA ILE A 18 -2.44 2.54 -8.02
C ILE A 18 -2.51 1.21 -8.74
N GLY A 19 -3.62 0.98 -9.43
CA GLY A 19 -3.81 -0.26 -10.14
C GLY A 19 -5.06 -0.27 -10.98
N ARG A 20 -5.32 -1.44 -11.57
CA ARG A 20 -6.47 -1.67 -12.44
C ARG A 20 -7.07 -3.04 -12.17
N GLY A 21 -8.35 -3.15 -12.53
CA GLY A 21 -9.16 -4.33 -12.28
C GLY A 21 -10.48 -3.97 -11.61
N LYS A 22 -11.40 -4.92 -11.66
CA LYS A 22 -12.72 -4.84 -11.02
C LYS A 22 -12.97 -6.13 -10.24
N GLY A 23 -13.78 -6.03 -9.19
CA GLY A 23 -14.15 -7.18 -8.37
C GLY A 23 -12.98 -7.70 -7.53
N GLN A 24 -12.75 -9.01 -7.58
CA GLN A 24 -11.87 -9.70 -6.64
C GLN A 24 -10.37 -9.64 -6.97
N LEU A 25 -10.01 -9.27 -8.21
CA LEU A 25 -8.62 -9.21 -8.65
C LEU A 25 -8.24 -7.79 -9.06
N ILE A 26 -7.32 -7.22 -8.30
CA ILE A 26 -6.70 -5.94 -8.61
C ILE A 26 -5.23 -6.19 -8.91
N ARG A 27 -4.79 -5.67 -10.06
CA ARG A 27 -3.37 -5.62 -10.40
C ARG A 27 -2.83 -4.25 -9.99
N VAL A 28 -1.96 -4.25 -8.98
CA VAL A 28 -1.17 -3.07 -8.62
C VAL A 28 -0.19 -2.79 -9.75
N THR A 29 -0.14 -1.55 -10.20
CA THR A 29 0.76 -1.07 -11.27
C THR A 29 1.81 -0.11 -10.73
N ARG A 30 1.48 0.65 -9.68
CA ARG A 30 2.37 1.64 -9.08
C ARG A 30 1.98 1.88 -7.62
N VAL A 31 2.97 2.26 -6.81
CA VAL A 31 2.77 2.78 -5.46
C VAL A 31 3.29 4.21 -5.43
N VAL A 32 2.56 5.11 -4.77
CA VAL A 32 2.94 6.51 -4.60
C VAL A 32 3.07 6.80 -3.10
N PRO A 33 4.30 6.89 -2.55
CA PRO A 33 4.51 7.31 -1.17
C PRO A 33 3.94 8.71 -0.93
N ALA A 34 3.41 8.94 0.28
CA ALA A 34 2.92 10.24 0.71
C ALA A 34 3.49 10.58 2.09
N GLY A 35 3.57 11.87 2.41
CA GLY A 35 3.90 12.32 3.76
C GLY A 35 2.77 11.98 4.73
N ASN A 36 3.13 11.49 5.91
CA ASN A 36 2.22 11.40 7.05
C ASN A 36 2.20 12.77 7.76
N LEU A 37 1.08 13.50 7.67
CA LEU A 37 0.94 14.81 8.32
C LEU A 37 0.86 14.72 9.86
N LEU A 38 0.67 13.52 10.40
CA LEU A 38 0.68 13.20 11.83
C LEU A 38 1.96 12.46 12.26
N ALA A 39 3.07 12.62 11.54
CA ALA A 39 4.35 11.94 11.84
C ALA A 39 4.97 12.28 13.22
N THR A 40 4.36 13.17 14.02
CA THR A 40 4.73 13.38 15.43
C THR A 40 4.15 12.33 16.37
N THR A 41 3.32 11.42 15.86
CA THR A 41 2.74 10.27 16.58
C THR A 41 3.17 8.96 15.91
N ASP A 42 3.13 7.86 16.67
CA ASP A 42 3.56 6.52 16.25
C ASP A 42 2.40 5.55 15.97
N ASP A 43 1.15 5.97 16.19
CA ASP A 43 -0.06 5.13 16.21
C ASP A 43 -1.16 5.55 15.20
N ARG A 44 -0.85 6.49 14.31
CA ARG A 44 -1.77 6.99 13.28
C ARG A 44 -1.05 7.67 12.13
N PHE A 45 -1.75 7.77 11.02
CA PHE A 45 -1.35 8.55 9.87
C PHE A 45 -2.45 9.48 9.38
N GLU A 46 -2.05 10.56 8.72
CA GLU A 46 -2.90 11.37 7.85
C GLU A 46 -2.16 11.52 6.52
N LEU A 47 -2.72 10.92 5.46
CA LEU A 47 -2.14 11.02 4.12
C LEU A 47 -2.37 12.43 3.57
N ASP A 48 -1.31 13.10 3.11
CA ASP A 48 -1.42 14.42 2.50
C ASP A 48 -2.47 14.44 1.36
N PRO A 49 -3.61 15.14 1.55
CA PRO A 49 -4.69 15.16 0.56
C PRO A 49 -4.24 15.74 -0.79
N ALA A 50 -3.22 16.60 -0.81
CA ALA A 50 -2.69 17.17 -2.04
C ALA A 50 -2.10 16.08 -2.95
N ILE A 51 -1.45 15.06 -2.37
CA ILE A 51 -0.92 13.91 -3.12
C ILE A 51 -2.07 13.13 -3.78
N ARG A 52 -3.16 12.89 -3.04
CA ARG A 52 -4.34 12.22 -3.59
C ARG A 52 -4.93 12.99 -4.78
N VAL A 53 -5.18 14.29 -4.61
CA VAL A 53 -5.73 15.13 -5.68
C VAL A 53 -4.81 15.15 -6.91
N ALA A 54 -3.49 15.26 -6.70
CA ALA A 54 -2.52 15.26 -7.79
C ALA A 54 -2.52 13.93 -8.56
N VAL A 55 -2.53 12.80 -7.85
CA VAL A 55 -2.57 11.46 -8.45
C VAL A 55 -3.88 11.22 -9.19
N GLU A 56 -5.02 11.61 -8.61
CA GLU A 56 -6.31 11.49 -9.29
C GLU A 56 -6.37 12.32 -10.58
N LYS A 57 -5.81 13.53 -10.56
CA LYS A 57 -5.70 14.37 -11.76
C LYS A 57 -4.80 13.72 -12.81
N GLU A 58 -3.61 13.29 -12.43
CA GLU A 58 -2.67 12.59 -13.31
C GLU A 58 -3.32 11.38 -13.99
N LEU A 59 -4.03 10.55 -13.23
CA LEU A 59 -4.69 9.36 -13.74
C LEU A 59 -5.79 9.70 -14.76
N ARG A 60 -6.61 10.74 -14.49
CA ARG A 60 -7.61 11.23 -15.46
C ARG A 60 -6.97 11.72 -16.75
N ASP A 61 -5.87 12.46 -16.65
CA ASP A 61 -5.21 13.11 -17.80
C ASP A 61 -4.42 12.11 -18.66
N SER A 62 -3.94 11.00 -18.06
CA SER A 62 -3.12 10.00 -18.76
C SER A 62 -3.88 9.07 -19.72
N GLY A 63 -5.22 9.02 -19.66
CA GLY A 63 -6.03 8.10 -20.47
C GLY A 63 -5.86 6.61 -20.11
N THR A 64 -5.18 6.30 -19.01
CA THR A 64 -5.01 4.93 -18.50
C THR A 64 -6.31 4.36 -17.93
N LYS A 65 -6.34 3.04 -17.73
CA LYS A 65 -7.41 2.35 -16.96
C LYS A 65 -7.06 2.22 -15.48
N ASP A 66 -5.90 2.71 -15.07
CA ASP A 66 -5.48 2.71 -13.68
C ASP A 66 -6.28 3.73 -12.86
N ARG A 67 -6.49 3.40 -11.59
CA ARG A 67 -7.16 4.22 -10.58
C ARG A 67 -6.46 4.03 -9.24
N ILE A 68 -6.77 4.87 -8.26
CA ILE A 68 -6.48 4.55 -6.86
C ILE A 68 -7.31 3.32 -6.50
N VAL A 69 -6.64 2.27 -6.05
CA VAL A 69 -7.25 0.97 -5.68
C VAL A 69 -7.08 0.64 -4.21
N GLY A 70 -6.33 1.47 -3.48
CA GLY A 70 -6.07 1.32 -2.08
C GLY A 70 -5.09 2.36 -1.58
N HIS A 71 -4.76 2.24 -0.30
CA HIS A 71 -3.63 2.91 0.33
C HIS A 71 -2.86 1.88 1.14
N TYR A 72 -1.65 2.26 1.51
CA TYR A 72 -0.88 1.53 2.50
C TYR A 72 -0.50 2.44 3.64
N HIS A 73 -0.30 1.85 4.81
CA HIS A 73 0.37 2.47 5.93
C HIS A 73 1.16 1.42 6.72
N SER A 74 2.00 1.85 7.65
CA SER A 74 2.75 0.94 8.51
C SER A 74 2.41 1.16 9.97
N HIS A 75 2.30 0.09 10.75
CA HIS A 75 2.26 0.18 12.21
C HIS A 75 3.66 -0.01 12.78
N THR A 76 3.93 0.67 13.88
CA THR A 76 5.22 0.67 14.59
C THR A 76 5.30 -0.41 15.69
N ASP A 77 4.20 -1.13 15.93
CA ASP A 77 4.06 -2.18 16.94
C ASP A 77 4.29 -3.61 16.38
N GLY A 78 4.68 -3.71 15.11
CA GLY A 78 4.89 -4.98 14.40
C GLY A 78 3.62 -5.66 13.88
N THR A 79 2.41 -5.16 14.19
CA THR A 79 1.16 -5.75 13.72
C THR A 79 0.81 -5.29 12.31
N ALA A 80 0.22 -6.18 11.51
CA ALA A 80 -0.35 -5.81 10.20
C ALA A 80 -1.88 -5.95 10.16
N ASP A 81 -2.52 -6.12 11.31
CA ASP A 81 -3.98 -6.11 11.43
C ASP A 81 -4.50 -4.69 11.65
N PRO A 82 -5.70 -4.33 11.17
CA PRO A 82 -6.24 -2.99 11.34
C PRO A 82 -6.37 -2.63 12.83
N SER A 83 -5.94 -1.43 13.20
CA SER A 83 -6.08 -0.90 14.55
C SER A 83 -7.53 -0.48 14.84
N ALA A 84 -7.79 -0.01 16.07
CA ALA A 84 -9.09 0.59 16.40
C ALA A 84 -9.32 1.91 15.61
N THR A 85 -8.25 2.70 15.43
CA THR A 85 -8.27 3.93 14.65
C THR A 85 -8.56 3.64 13.17
N ASP A 86 -7.92 2.63 12.58
CA ASP A 86 -8.17 2.21 11.19
C ASP A 86 -9.64 1.86 10.97
N ARG A 87 -10.22 1.06 11.87
CA ARG A 87 -11.63 0.67 11.82
C ARG A 87 -12.57 1.86 11.90
N ALA A 88 -12.24 2.87 12.71
CA ALA A 88 -13.04 4.08 12.84
C ALA A 88 -13.01 4.95 11.58
N MET A 89 -11.88 4.94 10.85
CA MET A 89 -11.64 5.77 9.67
C MET A 89 -11.97 5.07 8.33
N ALA A 90 -12.37 3.80 8.37
CA ALA A 90 -12.66 2.99 7.18
C ALA A 90 -14.01 3.38 6.54
N HIS A 91 -13.99 4.38 5.66
CA HIS A 91 -15.19 4.86 4.94
C HIS A 91 -15.20 4.55 3.44
N GLU A 92 -14.09 4.04 2.88
CA GLU A 92 -13.94 3.72 1.45
C GLU A 92 -13.83 2.20 1.22
N PRO A 93 -14.95 1.46 1.16
CA PRO A 93 -14.95 -0.01 1.15
C PRO A 93 -14.37 -0.65 -0.12
N GLU A 94 -14.36 0.09 -1.22
CA GLU A 94 -13.74 -0.33 -2.47
C GLU A 94 -12.21 -0.29 -2.44
N LEU A 95 -11.62 0.43 -1.49
CA LEU A 95 -10.17 0.54 -1.33
C LEU A 95 -9.60 -0.67 -0.57
N ALA A 96 -8.45 -1.15 -1.02
CA ALA A 96 -7.63 -2.06 -0.24
C ALA A 96 -6.82 -1.26 0.78
N TRP A 97 -6.78 -1.77 2.01
CA TRP A 97 -5.96 -1.25 3.11
C TRP A 97 -4.78 -2.18 3.28
N LEU A 98 -3.58 -1.73 2.97
CA LEU A 98 -2.37 -2.56 3.02
C LEU A 98 -1.51 -2.11 4.19
N ILE A 99 -1.41 -2.95 5.22
CA ILE A 99 -0.77 -2.60 6.49
C ILE A 99 0.55 -3.35 6.59
N ILE A 100 1.61 -2.63 6.88
CA ILE A 100 2.96 -3.18 7.09
C ILE A 100 3.27 -3.10 8.59
N GLY A 101 3.44 -4.25 9.24
CA GLY A 101 3.91 -4.29 10.62
C GLY A 101 5.43 -4.11 10.67
N VAL A 102 5.90 -3.06 11.34
CA VAL A 102 7.32 -2.76 11.55
C VAL A 102 7.65 -2.94 13.03
N LEU A 103 8.67 -3.74 13.32
CA LEU A 103 9.19 -3.97 14.66
C LEU A 103 10.69 -3.63 14.68
N ASP A 104 11.11 -2.76 15.60
CA ASP A 104 12.50 -2.29 15.73
C ASP A 104 13.10 -1.79 14.39
N GLY A 105 12.29 -1.05 13.62
CA GLY A 105 12.68 -0.50 12.32
C GLY A 105 12.74 -1.50 11.17
N GLN A 106 12.30 -2.76 11.37
CA GLN A 106 12.26 -3.79 10.33
C GLN A 106 10.82 -4.22 10.03
N ALA A 107 10.46 -4.31 8.74
CA ALA A 107 9.16 -4.82 8.34
C ALA A 107 9.10 -6.34 8.55
N ILE A 108 8.19 -6.80 9.40
CA ILE A 108 8.04 -8.22 9.75
C ILE A 108 6.80 -8.85 9.11
N GLN A 109 5.81 -8.04 8.73
CA GLN A 109 4.58 -8.55 8.15
C GLN A 109 3.95 -7.53 7.18
N THR A 110 3.25 -8.04 6.17
CA THR A 110 2.44 -7.21 5.28
C THR A 110 1.13 -7.95 4.98
N LEU A 111 0.01 -7.34 5.35
CA LEU A 111 -1.32 -7.87 5.07
C LEU A 111 -2.14 -6.83 4.29
N ALA A 112 -3.06 -7.32 3.46
CA ALA A 112 -4.05 -6.49 2.82
C ALA A 112 -5.42 -6.81 3.40
N HIS A 113 -6.23 -5.78 3.57
CA HIS A 113 -7.57 -5.86 4.10
C HIS A 113 -8.55 -5.12 3.20
N ARG A 114 -9.82 -5.48 3.29
CA ARG A 114 -10.94 -4.72 2.71
C ARG A 114 -12.04 -4.59 3.73
N LEU A 115 -12.75 -3.48 3.72
CA LEU A 115 -13.97 -3.34 4.50
C LEU A 115 -15.08 -4.19 3.86
N ASP A 116 -15.71 -5.05 4.66
CA ASP A 116 -16.98 -5.69 4.32
C ASP A 116 -18.11 -4.76 4.78
N GLU A 117 -18.68 -4.00 3.84
CA GLU A 117 -19.77 -3.05 4.11
C GLU A 117 -20.97 -3.69 4.82
N LYS A 118 -21.29 -4.94 4.50
CA LYS A 118 -22.46 -5.62 5.08
C LYS A 118 -22.25 -5.94 6.55
N ARG A 119 -21.00 -6.12 6.96
CA ARG A 119 -20.60 -6.48 8.33
C ARG A 119 -19.98 -5.33 9.11
N GLY A 120 -19.60 -4.23 8.44
CA GLY A 120 -18.86 -3.13 9.03
C GLY A 120 -17.49 -3.54 9.57
N GLN A 121 -16.87 -4.59 9.00
CA GLN A 121 -15.64 -5.19 9.52
C GLN A 121 -14.60 -5.36 8.42
N PHE A 122 -13.33 -5.23 8.76
CA PHE A 122 -12.25 -5.62 7.87
C PHE A 122 -12.22 -7.13 7.68
N ARG A 123 -11.87 -7.55 6.46
CA ARG A 123 -11.49 -8.92 6.15
C ARG A 123 -10.13 -8.94 5.45
N PRO A 124 -9.25 -9.89 5.76
CA PRO A 124 -8.00 -10.05 5.03
C PRO A 124 -8.28 -10.45 3.58
N VAL A 125 -7.44 -9.96 2.67
CA VAL A 125 -7.43 -10.36 1.26
C VAL A 125 -6.04 -10.82 0.85
N PRO A 126 -5.93 -11.90 0.07
CA PRO A 126 -4.63 -12.46 -0.29
C PRO A 126 -3.87 -11.53 -1.24
N ILE A 127 -2.62 -11.24 -0.90
CA ILE A 127 -1.67 -10.57 -1.79
C ILE A 127 -0.92 -11.66 -2.57
N ARG A 128 -0.72 -11.44 -3.87
CA ARG A 128 0.12 -12.29 -4.72
C ARG A 128 1.18 -11.43 -5.37
N THR A 129 2.45 -11.73 -5.10
CA THR A 129 3.56 -11.18 -5.87
C THR A 129 3.83 -12.12 -7.06
N PRO A 130 3.94 -11.60 -8.29
CA PRO A 130 4.48 -12.39 -9.39
C PRO A 130 5.86 -12.91 -9.00
N LYS A 131 6.17 -14.16 -9.33
CA LYS A 131 7.57 -14.63 -9.20
C LYS A 131 8.46 -13.68 -10.00
N PRO A 132 9.58 -13.20 -9.43
CA PRO A 132 10.52 -12.39 -10.20
C PRO A 132 10.91 -13.19 -11.44
N LYS A 133 10.78 -12.58 -12.62
CA LYS A 133 11.40 -13.13 -13.82
C LYS A 133 12.90 -12.99 -13.61
N ILE A 134 13.56 -14.07 -13.23
CA ILE A 134 15.02 -14.14 -13.30
C ILE A 134 15.36 -13.93 -14.77
N ALA A 135 15.92 -12.77 -15.10
CA ALA A 135 16.52 -12.57 -16.41
C ALA A 135 17.74 -13.49 -16.44
N LEU A 136 17.64 -14.59 -17.19
CA LEU A 136 18.81 -15.37 -17.57
C LEU A 136 19.72 -14.41 -18.35
N ALA A 137 20.86 -14.07 -17.76
CA ALA A 137 21.94 -13.43 -18.50
C ALA A 137 22.31 -14.40 -19.63
N SER A 138 22.11 -13.99 -20.88
CA SER A 138 22.69 -14.72 -22.00
C SER A 138 24.20 -14.50 -21.93
N GLU A 139 24.93 -15.55 -21.58
CA GLU A 139 26.37 -15.63 -21.82
C GLU A 139 26.57 -15.49 -23.33
N ALA A 140 27.18 -14.37 -23.73
CA ALA A 140 27.73 -14.22 -25.05
C ALA A 140 29.04 -14.99 -25.08
N GLU A 141 28.97 -16.28 -25.41
CA GLU A 141 30.11 -16.99 -25.96
C GLU A 141 30.29 -16.58 -27.43
N ASP A 142 31.56 -16.37 -27.76
CA ASP A 142 32.19 -16.58 -29.07
C ASP A 142 32.55 -15.33 -29.89
N GLN A 143 33.79 -14.86 -29.69
CA GLN A 143 34.74 -14.53 -30.76
C GLN A 143 36.13 -14.19 -30.19
N ALA A 144 37.04 -15.17 -30.24
CA ALA A 144 38.48 -14.98 -30.42
C ALA A 144 39.10 -16.24 -31.00
#